data_AF-A0AAU9QZB1-F1
#
_entry.id   AF-A0AAU9QZB1-F1
#
_cell.length_a   1.000
_cell.length_b   1.000
_cell.length_c   1.000
_cell.angle_alpha   90.00
_cell.angle_beta   90.00
_cell.angle_gamma   90.00
#
_symmetry.space_group_name_H-M   'P 1'
#
loop_
_entity.id
_entity.type
_entity.pdbx_description
1 polymer ?
#
loop_
_entity_poly.entity_id
_entity_poly.type
_entity_poly.pdbx_seq_one_letter_code
_entity_poly.pdbx_strand_id
1 'polypeptide(L)'
;MRNLAADTKVAQKNISKIHTLIPRKLLVKEDKIAKKQAKSSDSDINKLQQLFKLTEELTNKLSPVTSCKAGCGNCCKINVSITKLEAELISEYTGRALNKSVAVGKPDYHGSSCTFLIDNKCSVYSVRPFVCRRQVSVMPSEHWCHPDLNLDVEVPMIEFSELSNAFYAIAARSEVKDIRAWFG
;
A
#
# COMPACT_ATOMS: atom_id res chain seq x y z
N MET A 1 13.24 25.18 3.66
CA MET A 1 13.50 23.91 2.95
C MET A 1 13.77 22.83 4.00
N ARG A 2 13.18 21.63 3.90
CA ARG A 2 13.49 20.54 4.85
C ARG A 2 14.87 19.96 4.54
N ASN A 3 15.53 19.38 5.55
CA ASN A 3 16.83 18.75 5.39
C ASN A 3 16.65 17.23 5.35
N LEU A 4 16.90 16.63 4.18
CA LEU A 4 16.71 15.19 3.96
C LEU A 4 17.53 14.35 4.93
N ALA A 5 18.81 14.66 5.13
CA ALA A 5 19.67 13.90 6.03
C ALA A 5 19.19 13.95 7.50
N ALA A 6 18.71 15.11 7.96
CA ALA A 6 18.15 15.25 9.29
C ALA A 6 16.83 14.46 9.44
N ASP A 7 15.94 14.56 8.46
CA ASP A 7 14.66 13.86 8.48
C ASP A 7 14.83 12.33 8.36
N THR A 8 15.79 11.87 7.56
CA THR A 8 16.15 10.45 7.44
C THR A 8 16.65 9.88 8.77
N LYS A 9 17.42 10.65 9.56
CA LYS A 9 17.80 10.23 10.93
C LYS A 9 16.59 10.07 11.84
N VAL A 10 15.59 10.95 11.72
CA VAL A 10 14.33 10.80 12.46
C VAL A 10 13.57 9.55 12.01
N ALA A 11 13.47 9.32 10.70
CA ALA A 11 12.83 8.13 10.14
C ALA A 11 13.52 6.82 10.59
N GLN A 12 14.85 6.77 10.62
CA GLN A 12 15.60 5.61 11.14
C GLN A 12 15.31 5.37 12.63
N LYS A 13 15.24 6.43 13.45
CA LYS A 13 14.85 6.33 14.86
C LYS A 13 13.39 5.89 15.02
N ASN A 14 12.53 6.23 14.08
CA ASN A 14 11.14 5.78 14.05
C ASN A 14 11.06 4.30 13.71
N ILE A 15 11.81 3.83 12.71
CA ILE A 15 11.90 2.41 12.33
C ILE A 15 12.43 1.56 13.48
N SER A 16 13.46 2.00 14.20
CA SER A 16 14.03 1.23 15.31
C SER A 16 13.04 0.97 16.45
N LYS A 17 11.96 1.77 16.56
CA LYS A 17 10.88 1.57 17.54
C LYS A 17 9.79 0.61 17.07
N ILE A 18 9.70 0.28 15.78
CA ILE A 18 8.57 -0.50 15.24
C ILE A 18 8.40 -1.84 15.99
N HIS A 19 9.51 -2.52 16.30
CA HIS A 19 9.48 -3.80 17.01
C HIS A 19 8.87 -3.72 18.43
N THR A 20 8.88 -2.54 19.06
CA THR A 20 8.26 -2.33 20.38
C THR A 20 6.78 -1.97 20.26
N LEU A 21 6.36 -1.42 19.13
CA LEU A 21 4.98 -1.00 18.87
C LEU A 21 4.10 -2.15 18.38
N ILE A 22 4.66 -3.06 17.58
CA ILE A 22 3.92 -4.20 17.04
C ILE A 22 3.97 -5.36 18.05
N PRO A 23 2.81 -5.85 18.55
CA PRO A 23 2.78 -7.01 19.43
C PRO A 23 3.43 -8.23 18.79
N ARG A 24 4.22 -9.00 19.56
CA ARG A 24 4.88 -10.23 19.10
C ARG A 24 3.94 -11.20 18.36
N LYS A 25 2.68 -11.29 18.79
CA LYS A 25 1.66 -12.11 18.11
C LYS A 25 1.43 -11.71 16.65
N LEU A 26 1.46 -10.41 16.33
CA LEU A 26 1.30 -9.93 14.95
C LEU A 26 2.58 -10.14 14.14
N LEU A 27 3.76 -9.94 14.72
CA LEU A 27 5.03 -10.25 14.07
C LEU A 27 5.10 -11.74 13.68
N VAL A 28 4.74 -12.64 14.58
CA VAL A 28 4.68 -14.09 14.28
C VAL A 28 3.63 -14.43 13.22
N LYS A 29 2.54 -13.66 13.10
CA LYS A 29 1.58 -13.84 12.00
C LYS A 29 2.20 -13.39 10.67
N GLU A 30 2.89 -12.25 10.66
CA GLU A 30 3.61 -11.72 9.52
C GLU A 30 4.64 -12.76 9.04
N ASP A 31 5.56 -13.21 9.90
CA ASP A 31 6.62 -14.19 9.62
C ASP A 31 6.11 -15.52 9.01
N LYS A 32 4.83 -15.86 9.19
CA LYS A 32 4.25 -17.15 8.81
C LYS A 32 3.27 -17.04 7.65
N ILE A 33 2.83 -15.84 7.26
CA ILE A 33 1.66 -15.69 6.39
C ILE A 33 1.88 -16.30 5.01
N ALA A 34 3.03 -16.08 4.36
CA ALA A 34 3.32 -16.63 3.04
C ALA A 34 3.36 -18.16 3.08
N LYS A 35 4.12 -18.73 4.02
CA LYS A 35 4.20 -20.19 4.20
C LYS A 35 2.85 -20.81 4.52
N LYS A 36 2.01 -20.14 5.31
CA LYS A 36 0.66 -20.61 5.64
C LYS A 36 -0.24 -20.59 4.39
N GLN A 37 -0.25 -19.49 3.63
CA GLN A 37 -1.07 -19.38 2.43
C GLN A 37 -0.63 -20.34 1.32
N ALA A 38 0.68 -20.60 1.18
CA ALA A 38 1.20 -21.56 0.22
C ALA A 38 0.72 -23.00 0.46
N LYS A 39 0.44 -23.36 1.72
CA LYS A 39 -0.09 -24.67 2.12
C LYS A 39 -1.62 -24.72 2.24
N SER A 40 -2.28 -23.58 2.11
CA SER A 40 -3.74 -23.47 2.28
C SER A 40 -4.46 -23.72 0.97
N SER A 41 -5.59 -24.42 1.04
CA SER A 41 -6.57 -24.58 -0.05
C SER A 41 -7.49 -23.36 -0.23
N ASP A 42 -7.29 -22.29 0.56
CA ASP A 42 -8.03 -21.04 0.39
C ASP A 42 -7.90 -20.49 -1.04
N SER A 43 -8.99 -19.93 -1.54
CA SER A 43 -9.00 -19.15 -2.78
C SER A 43 -8.12 -17.91 -2.67
N ASP A 44 -7.63 -17.41 -3.80
CA ASP A 44 -6.76 -16.22 -3.81
C ASP A 44 -7.48 -14.98 -3.27
N ILE A 45 -8.81 -14.88 -3.44
CA ILE A 45 -9.61 -13.80 -2.84
C ILE A 45 -9.62 -13.85 -1.31
N ASN A 46 -9.75 -15.05 -0.73
CA ASN A 46 -9.70 -15.23 0.73
C ASN A 46 -8.29 -14.95 1.26
N LYS A 47 -7.25 -15.37 0.52
CA LYS A 47 -5.86 -15.07 0.85
C LYS A 47 -5.60 -13.56 0.82
N LEU A 48 -6.09 -12.86 -0.20
CA LEU A 48 -5.97 -11.41 -0.33
C LEU A 48 -6.66 -10.68 0.84
N GLN A 49 -7.88 -11.08 1.21
CA GLN A 49 -8.58 -10.51 2.36
C GLN A 49 -7.84 -10.74 3.70
N GLN A 50 -7.22 -11.92 3.88
CA GLN A 50 -6.35 -12.18 5.02
C GLN A 50 -5.14 -11.23 5.05
N LEU A 51 -4.54 -10.94 3.89
CA LEU A 51 -3.44 -9.98 3.78
C LEU A 51 -3.91 -8.57 4.14
N PHE A 52 -5.05 -8.11 3.60
CA PHE A 52 -5.61 -6.80 3.95
C PHE A 52 -5.78 -6.63 5.45
N LYS A 53 -6.42 -7.61 6.10
CA LYS A 53 -6.66 -7.59 7.54
C LYS A 53 -5.36 -7.53 8.33
N LEU A 54 -4.38 -8.37 7.97
CA LEU A 54 -3.10 -8.40 8.69
C LEU A 54 -2.31 -7.11 8.48
N THR A 55 -2.29 -6.56 7.25
CA THR A 55 -1.66 -5.28 6.96
C THR A 55 -2.27 -4.16 7.80
N GLU A 56 -3.60 -4.09 7.93
CA GLU A 56 -4.25 -3.10 8.80
C GLU A 56 -3.92 -3.32 10.27
N GLU A 57 -3.95 -4.58 10.76
CA GLU A 57 -3.56 -4.89 12.14
C GLU A 57 -2.13 -4.40 12.46
N LEU A 58 -1.20 -4.52 11.51
CA LEU A 58 0.19 -4.06 11.64
C LEU A 58 0.30 -2.55 11.54
N THR A 59 -0.24 -1.93 10.49
CA THR A 59 -0.08 -0.49 10.23
C THR A 59 -0.79 0.38 11.26
N ASN A 60 -1.90 -0.11 11.86
CA ASN A 60 -2.57 0.57 12.96
C ASN A 60 -1.69 0.70 14.22
N LYS A 61 -0.62 -0.08 14.37
CA LYS A 61 0.34 0.05 15.48
C LYS A 61 1.40 1.11 15.26
N LEU A 62 1.47 1.68 14.05
CA LEU A 62 2.53 2.60 13.65
C LEU A 62 2.16 4.07 13.86
N SER A 63 0.98 4.36 14.41
CA SER A 63 0.53 5.73 14.70
C SER A 63 1.55 6.59 15.48
N PRO A 64 2.37 6.06 16.42
CA PRO A 64 3.34 6.89 17.14
C PRO A 64 4.57 7.32 16.32
N VAL A 65 4.79 6.73 15.15
CA VAL A 65 6.01 6.89 14.35
C VAL A 65 5.76 7.27 12.90
N THR A 66 4.50 7.48 12.52
CA THR A 66 4.10 7.87 11.17
C THR A 66 3.67 9.33 11.09
N SER A 67 3.94 9.97 9.96
CA SER A 67 3.34 11.26 9.59
C SER A 67 2.03 11.13 8.83
N CYS A 68 1.58 9.90 8.54
CA CYS A 68 0.35 9.64 7.81
C CYS A 68 -0.87 10.11 8.63
N LYS A 69 -1.72 10.92 8.00
CA LYS A 69 -2.98 11.42 8.55
C LYS A 69 -4.06 11.40 7.48
N ALA A 70 -5.32 11.32 7.91
CA ALA A 70 -6.45 11.47 6.99
C ALA A 70 -6.36 12.83 6.27
N GLY A 71 -6.55 12.83 4.95
CA GLY A 71 -6.48 14.04 4.12
C GLY A 71 -5.11 14.35 3.49
N CYS A 72 -4.09 13.50 3.66
CA CYS A 72 -2.74 13.73 3.10
C CYS A 72 -2.65 13.52 1.57
N GLY A 73 -3.44 12.60 0.96
CA GLY A 73 -3.61 12.44 -0.50
C GLY A 73 -2.37 12.13 -1.36
N ASN A 74 -1.14 12.29 -0.87
CA ASN A 74 0.08 12.22 -1.67
C ASN A 74 0.32 10.82 -2.26
N CYS A 75 0.06 9.76 -1.50
CA CYS A 75 0.14 8.38 -2.01
C CYS A 75 -0.94 8.04 -3.05
N CYS A 76 -1.97 8.87 -3.20
CA CYS A 76 -2.96 8.73 -4.26
C CYS A 76 -2.53 9.42 -5.56
N LYS A 77 -1.32 10.00 -5.61
CA LYS A 77 -0.73 10.64 -6.79
C LYS A 77 0.51 9.92 -7.31
N ILE A 78 0.80 8.73 -6.80
CA ILE A 78 1.86 7.84 -7.33
C ILE A 78 1.23 6.70 -8.14
N ASN A 79 2.08 5.92 -8.80
CA ASN A 79 1.68 4.66 -9.41
C ASN A 79 1.26 3.65 -8.35
N VAL A 80 0.11 3.01 -8.56
CA VAL A 80 -0.54 2.05 -7.67
C VAL A 80 -0.94 0.84 -8.50
N SER A 81 -0.03 -0.11 -8.64
CA SER A 81 -0.28 -1.38 -9.31
C SER A 81 -1.12 -2.31 -8.45
N ILE A 82 -2.25 -2.76 -8.98
CA ILE A 82 -3.20 -3.64 -8.30
C ILE A 82 -3.47 -4.87 -9.16
N THR A 83 -3.76 -5.98 -8.50
CA THR A 83 -4.20 -7.21 -9.15
C THR A 83 -5.63 -7.08 -9.68
N LYS A 84 -6.00 -7.90 -10.65
CA LYS A 84 -7.38 -7.98 -11.15
C LYS A 84 -8.39 -8.30 -10.03
N LEU A 85 -8.03 -9.15 -9.08
CA LEU A 85 -8.88 -9.48 -7.92
C LEU A 85 -9.18 -8.24 -7.06
N GLU A 86 -8.17 -7.39 -6.84
CA GLU A 86 -8.36 -6.12 -6.13
C GLU A 86 -9.26 -5.17 -6.92
N ALA A 87 -9.09 -5.11 -8.24
CA ALA A 87 -9.93 -4.31 -9.11
C ALA A 87 -11.39 -4.81 -9.07
N GLU A 88 -11.62 -6.12 -9.13
CA GLU A 88 -12.96 -6.73 -9.03
C GLU A 88 -13.63 -6.40 -7.69
N LEU A 89 -12.91 -6.47 -6.57
CA LEU A 89 -13.43 -6.05 -5.27
C LEU A 89 -13.85 -4.58 -5.23
N ILE A 90 -13.05 -3.69 -5.84
CA ILE A 90 -13.37 -2.26 -5.93
C ILE A 90 -14.57 -2.05 -6.87
N SER A 91 -14.63 -2.76 -7.98
CA SER A 91 -15.76 -2.73 -8.93
C SER A 91 -17.06 -3.15 -8.24
N GLU A 92 -17.05 -4.23 -7.47
CA GLU A 92 -18.20 -4.71 -6.70
C GLU A 92 -18.64 -3.68 -5.66
N TYR A 93 -17.68 -3.11 -4.91
CA TYR A 93 -17.97 -2.10 -3.89
C TYR A 93 -18.54 -0.78 -4.46
N THR A 94 -18.05 -0.36 -5.63
CA THR A 94 -18.40 0.95 -6.21
C THR A 94 -19.47 0.90 -7.29
N GLY A 95 -19.76 -0.27 -7.85
CA GLY A 95 -20.58 -0.43 -9.05
C GLY A 95 -19.92 0.06 -10.35
N ARG A 96 -18.65 0.51 -10.31
CA ARG A 96 -17.92 0.97 -11.50
C ARG A 96 -17.41 -0.21 -12.32
N ALA A 97 -17.71 -0.23 -13.60
CA ALA A 97 -17.19 -1.25 -14.52
C ALA A 97 -15.66 -1.18 -14.65
N LEU A 98 -15.04 -2.35 -14.75
CA LEU A 98 -13.62 -2.46 -15.08
C LEU A 98 -13.38 -2.13 -16.55
N ASN A 99 -12.35 -1.31 -16.80
CA ASN A 99 -11.84 -1.05 -18.12
C ASN A 99 -11.12 -2.31 -18.63
N LYS A 100 -11.68 -2.93 -19.67
CA LYS A 100 -11.15 -4.15 -20.30
C LYS A 100 -10.09 -3.87 -21.37
N SER A 101 -9.80 -2.60 -21.63
CA SER A 101 -8.81 -2.23 -22.64
C SER A 101 -7.42 -2.69 -22.21
N VAL A 102 -6.64 -3.13 -23.20
CA VAL A 102 -5.22 -3.36 -23.03
C VAL A 102 -4.55 -2.03 -23.34
N ALA A 103 -4.00 -1.38 -22.31
CA ALA A 103 -3.21 -0.18 -22.50
C ALA A 103 -2.03 -0.50 -23.43
N VAL A 104 -1.82 0.33 -24.46
CA VAL A 104 -0.63 0.24 -25.30
C VAL A 104 0.52 0.85 -24.51
N GLY A 105 1.50 0.02 -24.12
CA GLY A 105 2.62 0.42 -23.27
C GLY A 105 2.33 0.36 -21.77
N LYS A 106 3.23 0.93 -20.97
CA LYS A 106 3.09 1.08 -19.52
C LYS A 106 2.84 2.55 -19.20
N PRO A 107 1.57 3.01 -19.16
CA PRO A 107 1.28 4.39 -18.84
C PRO A 107 1.83 4.73 -17.44
N ASP A 108 2.48 5.89 -17.35
CA ASP A 108 2.92 6.45 -16.08
C ASP A 108 1.83 7.41 -15.56
N TYR A 109 1.38 7.17 -14.33
CA TYR A 109 0.38 7.96 -13.65
C TYR A 109 0.96 8.74 -12.46
N HIS A 110 2.28 8.83 -12.36
CA HIS A 110 2.92 9.66 -11.35
C HIS A 110 2.50 11.13 -11.48
N GLY A 111 2.25 11.79 -10.36
CA GLY A 111 1.66 13.13 -10.29
C GLY A 111 0.16 13.18 -10.59
N SER A 112 -0.41 12.19 -11.28
CA SER A 112 -1.84 12.14 -11.60
C SER A 112 -2.67 11.65 -10.44
N SER A 113 -3.79 12.32 -10.13
CA SER A 113 -4.67 11.90 -9.04
C SER A 113 -5.34 10.56 -9.34
N CYS A 114 -5.40 9.67 -8.34
CA CYS A 114 -6.20 8.45 -8.41
C CYS A 114 -7.68 8.79 -8.60
N THR A 115 -8.40 8.03 -9.42
CA THR A 115 -9.84 8.23 -9.69
C THR A 115 -10.72 8.10 -8.43
N PHE A 116 -10.20 7.53 -7.35
CA PHE A 116 -10.89 7.42 -6.06
C PHE A 116 -10.45 8.45 -5.02
N LEU A 117 -9.62 9.42 -5.40
CA LEU A 117 -9.24 10.53 -4.52
C LEU A 117 -10.29 11.65 -4.62
N ILE A 118 -11.11 11.80 -3.58
CA ILE A 118 -12.14 12.85 -3.46
C ILE A 118 -11.84 13.66 -2.21
N ASP A 119 -11.70 14.99 -2.34
CA ASP A 119 -11.37 15.90 -1.22
C ASP A 119 -10.17 15.44 -0.38
N ASN A 120 -9.10 14.99 -1.07
CA ASN A 120 -7.89 14.40 -0.48
C ASN A 120 -8.12 13.14 0.40
N LYS A 121 -9.28 12.51 0.26
CA LYS A 121 -9.65 11.26 0.93
C LYS A 121 -9.92 10.17 -0.09
N CYS A 122 -9.55 8.94 0.24
CA CYS A 122 -9.85 7.80 -0.61
C CYS A 122 -11.33 7.41 -0.44
N SER A 123 -12.13 7.49 -1.50
CA SER A 123 -13.55 7.13 -1.48
C SER A 123 -13.80 5.62 -1.31
N VAL A 124 -12.78 4.80 -1.58
CA VAL A 124 -12.80 3.35 -1.44
C VAL A 124 -11.94 2.86 -0.27
N TYR A 125 -11.82 3.66 0.80
CA TYR A 125 -10.90 3.40 1.91
C TYR A 125 -11.00 1.97 2.49
N SER A 126 -12.23 1.46 2.61
CA SER A 126 -12.57 0.12 3.13
C SER A 126 -12.05 -1.02 2.24
N VAL A 127 -12.04 -0.84 0.92
CA VAL A 127 -11.59 -1.81 -0.08
C VAL A 127 -10.28 -1.39 -0.76
N ARG A 128 -9.46 -0.57 -0.08
CA ARG A 128 -8.15 -0.17 -0.60
C ARG A 128 -7.28 -1.37 -1.00
N PRO A 129 -6.53 -1.25 -2.09
CA PRO A 129 -5.55 -2.27 -2.48
C PRO A 129 -4.49 -2.50 -1.40
N PHE A 130 -3.88 -3.68 -1.42
CA PHE A 130 -2.78 -4.09 -0.54
C PHE A 130 -1.64 -3.08 -0.55
N VAL A 131 -1.23 -2.63 -1.75
CA VAL A 131 -0.20 -1.59 -1.94
C VAL A 131 -0.54 -0.30 -1.21
N CYS A 132 -1.80 0.13 -1.24
CA CYS A 132 -2.23 1.33 -0.53
C CYS A 132 -2.32 1.13 0.98
N ARG A 133 -2.69 -0.07 1.45
CA ARG A 133 -2.80 -0.37 2.89
C ARG A 133 -1.44 -0.44 3.57
N ARG A 134 -0.41 -0.95 2.88
CA ARG A 134 0.95 -1.05 3.44
C ARG A 134 1.76 0.25 3.34
N GLN A 135 1.36 1.18 2.46
CA GLN A 135 2.09 2.42 2.22
C GLN A 135 1.99 3.36 3.43
N VAL A 136 3.00 3.33 4.30
CA VAL A 136 3.09 4.15 5.51
C VAL A 136 4.45 4.84 5.56
N SER A 137 4.46 6.16 5.68
CA SER A 137 5.68 6.94 5.84
C SER A 137 6.10 7.02 7.30
N VAL A 138 7.40 6.85 7.57
CA VAL A 138 8.03 7.11 8.87
C VAL A 138 8.77 8.44 8.91
N MET A 139 8.72 9.20 7.81
CA MET A 139 9.29 10.53 7.75
C MET A 139 8.55 11.45 8.73
N PRO A 140 9.23 12.47 9.30
CA PRO A 140 8.61 13.39 10.26
C PRO A 140 7.48 14.25 9.70
N SER A 141 7.29 14.28 8.38
CA SER A 141 6.18 14.97 7.71
C SER A 141 5.89 14.37 6.34
N GLU A 142 4.76 14.77 5.75
CA GLU A 142 4.33 14.36 4.40
C GLU A 142 5.14 14.98 3.24
N HIS A 143 6.09 15.87 3.53
CA HIS A 143 6.87 16.61 2.54
C HIS A 143 7.54 15.70 1.50
N TRP A 144 8.26 14.67 1.97
CA TRP A 144 8.99 13.75 1.09
C TRP A 144 8.10 12.73 0.39
N CYS A 145 6.80 12.69 0.74
CA CYS A 145 5.82 11.87 0.04
C CYS A 145 5.21 12.61 -1.17
N HIS A 146 5.45 13.93 -1.30
CA HIS A 146 4.87 14.72 -2.37
C HIS A 146 5.33 14.19 -3.74
N PRO A 147 4.42 14.06 -4.73
CA PRO A 147 4.77 13.51 -6.05
C PRO A 147 5.90 14.27 -6.76
N ASP A 148 6.02 15.57 -6.51
CA ASP A 148 7.09 16.39 -7.11
C ASP A 148 8.50 16.11 -6.54
N LEU A 149 8.60 15.32 -5.46
CA LEU A 149 9.87 15.10 -4.74
C LEU A 149 10.22 13.63 -4.55
N ASN A 150 9.21 12.76 -4.45
CA ASN A 150 9.36 11.39 -3.97
C ASN A 150 10.12 10.45 -4.93
N LEU A 151 10.37 10.85 -6.18
CA LEU A 151 11.24 10.14 -7.11
C LEU A 151 12.69 10.64 -7.08
N ASP A 152 12.93 11.82 -6.52
CA ASP A 152 14.25 12.46 -6.49
C ASP A 152 15.02 12.20 -5.19
N VAL A 153 14.38 11.53 -4.23
CA VAL A 153 14.96 11.26 -2.90
C VAL A 153 14.77 9.81 -2.49
N GLU A 154 15.77 9.28 -1.81
CA GLU A 154 15.67 8.00 -1.11
C GLU A 154 15.31 8.25 0.36
N VAL A 155 14.22 7.64 0.81
CA VAL A 155 13.74 7.73 2.19
C VAL A 155 13.59 6.35 2.81
N PRO A 156 13.83 6.18 4.12
CA PRO A 156 13.59 4.91 4.78
C PRO A 156 12.12 4.50 4.69
N MET A 157 11.88 3.27 4.26
CA MET A 157 10.55 2.67 4.12
C MET A 157 10.35 1.56 5.15
N ILE A 158 9.10 1.35 5.56
CA ILE A 158 8.71 0.18 6.35
C ILE A 158 8.47 -0.98 5.39
N GLU A 159 9.13 -2.10 5.64
CA GLU A 159 8.97 -3.31 4.84
C GLU A 159 8.36 -4.43 5.69
N PHE A 160 7.40 -5.15 5.10
CA PHE A 160 6.84 -6.39 5.65
C PHE A 160 7.16 -7.51 4.66
N SER A 161 8.13 -8.35 5.00
CA SER A 161 8.72 -9.32 4.08
C SER A 161 7.72 -10.40 3.66
N GLU A 162 7.15 -11.12 4.63
CA GLU A 162 6.34 -12.29 4.36
C GLU A 162 4.92 -11.90 3.91
N LEU A 163 4.42 -10.73 4.34
CA LEU A 163 3.24 -10.12 3.73
C LEU A 163 3.44 -9.84 2.24
N SER A 164 4.60 -9.26 1.87
CA SER A 164 4.90 -8.95 0.46
C SER A 164 5.08 -10.22 -0.36
N ASN A 165 5.77 -11.23 0.18
CA ASN A 165 5.93 -12.54 -0.47
C ASN A 165 4.58 -13.23 -0.74
N ALA A 166 3.68 -13.18 0.24
CA ALA A 166 2.33 -13.74 0.09
C ALA A 166 1.52 -13.00 -0.99
N PHE A 167 1.59 -11.67 -1.02
CA PHE A 167 0.93 -10.88 -2.06
C PHE A 167 1.52 -11.15 -3.44
N TYR A 168 2.85 -11.19 -3.58
CA TYR A 168 3.49 -11.48 -4.87
C TYR A 168 3.15 -12.86 -5.42
N ALA A 169 2.95 -13.85 -4.56
CA ALA A 169 2.48 -15.16 -4.98
C ALA A 169 1.08 -15.14 -5.60
N ILE A 170 0.19 -14.22 -5.17
CA ILE A 170 -1.12 -13.99 -5.78
C ILE A 170 -0.95 -13.17 -7.07
N ALA A 171 -0.20 -12.07 -7.00
CA ALA A 171 0.01 -11.16 -8.12
C ALA A 171 0.67 -11.83 -9.33
N ALA A 172 1.60 -12.77 -9.12
CA ALA A 172 2.25 -13.54 -10.19
C ALA A 172 1.27 -14.40 -11.02
N ARG A 173 0.07 -14.65 -10.50
CA ARG A 173 -1.00 -15.41 -11.18
C ARG A 173 -2.15 -14.52 -11.64
N SER A 174 -2.01 -13.20 -11.51
CA SER A 174 -3.05 -12.22 -11.81
C SER A 174 -2.58 -11.24 -12.88
N GLU A 175 -3.53 -10.64 -13.59
CA GLU A 175 -3.25 -9.44 -14.37
C GLU A 175 -3.02 -8.26 -13.41
N VAL A 176 -1.89 -7.57 -13.58
CA VAL A 176 -1.51 -6.44 -12.72
C VAL A 176 -1.37 -5.18 -13.57
N LYS A 177 -2.10 -4.14 -13.18
CA LYS A 177 -2.07 -2.81 -13.82
C LYS A 177 -2.24 -1.73 -12.77
N ASP A 178 -1.90 -0.48 -13.11
CA ASP A 178 -2.24 0.67 -12.26
C ASP A 178 -3.76 0.73 -12.04
N ILE A 179 -4.19 1.12 -10.84
CA ILE A 179 -5.60 1.32 -10.50
C ILE A 179 -6.32 2.25 -11.50
N ARG A 180 -5.63 3.24 -12.07
CA ARG A 180 -6.21 4.15 -13.07
C ARG A 180 -6.38 3.48 -14.43
N ALA A 181 -5.60 2.46 -14.76
CA ALA A 181 -5.84 1.68 -15.98
C ALA A 181 -7.09 0.78 -15.87
N TRP A 182 -7.50 0.43 -14.65
CA TRP A 182 -8.71 -0.36 -14.41
C TRP A 182 -10.00 0.47 -14.39
N PHE A 183 -9.92 1.75 -14.02
CA PHE A 183 -11.09 2.58 -13.73
C PHE A 183 -11.10 3.94 -14.42
N GLY A 184 -10.02 4.31 -15.09
CA GLY A 184 -9.92 5.50 -15.92
C GLY A 184 -10.48 5.29 -17.32
#